data_AF-A0A523DFQ9-F1
#
_entry.id   AF-A0A523DFQ9-F1
#
_cell.length_a   1.000
_cell.length_b   1.000
_cell.length_c   1.000
_cell.angle_alpha   90.00
_cell.angle_beta   90.00
_cell.angle_gamma   90.00
#
_symmetry.space_group_name_H-M   'P 1'
#
loop_
_entity.id
_entity.type
_entity.pdbx_description
1 polymer ?
#
loop_
_entity_poly.entity_id
_entity_poly.type
_entity_poly.pdbx_seq_one_letter_code
_entity_poly.pdbx_strand_id
1 'polypeptide(L)'
;MFGWLRRIEEGPDNGGRLSAVGQRATMKFPASELLSVLRQGEVRRDLQALFRYAAFLVVVIALYAVLFQVIMVQVEGQSHSWITAVYWTLVTMTTLGFGDVVFTSDPGRLFTIVVLVSGVVLLLVVLPFTFIRFFYAPWLEAQVRLRAPRRVSSSVRGHVIISRYDAIASALIERLRPEG
;
A
#
# COMPACT_ATOMS: atom_id res chain seq x y z
N MET A 1 52.68 -28.00 24.69
CA MET A 1 52.82 -28.81 23.47
C MET A 1 51.76 -28.37 22.45
N PHE A 2 51.56 -27.09 22.14
CA PHE A 2 52.48 -26.06 21.58
C PHE A 2 53.05 -26.39 20.17
N GLY A 3 52.34 -27.19 19.36
CA GLY A 3 52.75 -27.50 17.98
C GLY A 3 51.79 -27.04 16.87
N TRP A 4 50.50 -26.84 17.18
CA TRP A 4 49.47 -26.56 16.16
C TRP A 4 49.23 -25.07 15.89
N LEU A 5 49.56 -24.19 16.84
CA LEU A 5 49.34 -22.74 16.69
C LEU A 5 50.42 -22.01 15.87
N ARG A 6 51.55 -22.66 15.58
CA ARG A 6 52.66 -22.05 14.80
C ARG A 6 52.62 -22.40 13.30
N ARG A 7 51.65 -23.20 12.84
CA ARG A 7 51.48 -23.61 11.42
C ARG A 7 50.39 -22.81 10.69
N ILE A 8 50.12 -21.58 11.12
CA ILE A 8 49.26 -20.66 10.36
C ILE A 8 50.04 -19.39 9.95
N GLU A 9 51.28 -19.21 10.43
CA GLU A 9 52.10 -18.04 10.12
C GLU A 9 53.01 -18.19 8.89
N GLU A 10 53.07 -19.36 8.23
CA GLU A 10 53.96 -19.53 7.07
C GLU A 10 53.29 -20.22 5.87
N GLY A 11 52.98 -19.42 4.86
CA GLY A 11 52.87 -19.84 3.46
C GLY A 11 51.80 -19.11 2.63
N PRO A 12 52.06 -18.85 1.34
CA PRO A 12 53.26 -18.29 0.72
C PRO A 12 53.04 -16.82 0.33
N ASP A 13 54.14 -16.08 0.23
CA ASP A 13 54.22 -14.80 -0.47
C ASP A 13 53.65 -14.96 -1.89
N ASN A 14 52.45 -14.40 -2.11
CA ASN A 14 51.89 -14.20 -3.42
C ASN A 14 51.68 -12.69 -3.61
N GLY A 15 52.80 -11.99 -3.78
CA GLY A 15 52.84 -10.69 -4.42
C GLY A 15 52.14 -10.75 -5.77
N GLY A 16 50.95 -10.17 -5.82
CA GLY A 16 50.27 -9.84 -7.07
C GLY A 16 48.79 -10.15 -7.07
N ARG A 17 48.00 -9.09 -7.24
CA ARG A 17 46.59 -9.09 -7.65
C ARG A 17 45.55 -9.20 -6.52
N LEU A 18 45.53 -8.20 -5.65
CA LEU A 18 44.31 -7.79 -4.94
C LEU A 18 44.07 -6.29 -5.14
N SER A 19 43.74 -5.90 -6.37
CA SER A 19 43.32 -4.54 -6.70
C SER A 19 42.07 -4.53 -7.57
N ALA A 20 41.03 -5.27 -7.18
CA ALA A 20 39.70 -5.11 -7.80
C ALA A 20 38.55 -5.73 -6.98
N VAL A 21 38.50 -5.51 -5.66
CA VAL A 21 37.26 -5.78 -4.90
C VAL A 21 36.83 -4.49 -4.22
N GLY A 22 36.27 -3.61 -5.06
CA GLY A 22 35.89 -2.27 -4.66
C GLY A 22 34.84 -1.66 -5.59
N GLN A 23 33.99 -2.48 -6.22
CA GLN A 23 32.77 -1.96 -6.84
C GLN A 23 31.64 -2.06 -5.82
N ARG A 24 31.58 -1.07 -4.92
CA ARG A 24 30.31 -0.71 -4.29
C ARG A 24 29.34 -0.38 -5.42
N ALA A 25 28.38 -1.28 -5.67
CA ALA A 25 27.17 -0.95 -6.41
C ALA A 25 26.40 0.11 -5.61
N THR A 26 26.83 1.36 -5.73
CA THR A 26 25.99 2.49 -5.36
C THR A 26 24.91 2.55 -6.42
N MET A 27 23.73 2.01 -6.10
CA MET A 27 22.53 2.22 -6.91
C MET A 27 22.22 3.72 -6.89
N LYS A 28 22.87 4.47 -7.77
CA LYS A 28 22.51 5.85 -8.08
C LYS A 28 21.25 5.75 -8.94
N PHE A 29 20.10 5.55 -8.31
CA PHE A 29 18.82 5.76 -8.96
C PHE A 29 18.81 7.21 -9.43
N PRO A 30 18.92 7.49 -10.74
CA PRO A 30 18.97 8.85 -11.20
C PRO A 30 17.61 9.47 -10.89
N ALA A 31 17.58 10.66 -10.28
CA ALA A 31 16.34 11.37 -10.00
C ALA A 31 15.44 11.53 -11.25
N SER A 32 16.03 11.46 -12.44
CA SER A 32 15.33 11.47 -13.72
C SER A 32 14.48 10.23 -14.02
N GLU A 33 14.82 9.04 -13.49
CA GLU A 33 13.94 7.85 -13.61
C GLU A 33 12.78 7.90 -12.60
N LEU A 34 13.01 8.51 -11.43
CA LEU A 34 11.92 8.84 -10.50
C LEU A 34 10.97 9.88 -11.13
N LEU A 35 11.53 10.85 -11.85
CA LEU A 35 10.77 11.87 -12.58
C LEU A 35 10.02 11.33 -13.79
N SER A 36 10.46 10.23 -14.41
CA SER A 36 9.75 9.61 -15.55
C SER A 36 8.58 8.74 -15.12
N VAL A 37 8.66 8.10 -13.94
CA VAL A 37 7.51 7.45 -13.29
C VAL A 37 6.50 8.49 -12.75
N LEU A 38 6.98 9.68 -12.37
CA LEU A 38 6.15 10.84 -12.03
C LEU A 38 5.54 11.57 -13.25
N ARG A 39 5.87 11.19 -14.49
CA ARG A 39 5.42 11.85 -15.72
C ARG A 39 4.33 11.01 -16.41
N GLN A 40 3.04 11.37 -16.44
CA GLN A 40 2.31 12.48 -15.80
C GLN A 40 0.77 12.38 -15.99
N GLY A 41 0.22 11.24 -16.43
CA GLY A 41 -1.21 11.13 -16.77
C GLY A 41 -2.01 10.18 -15.86
N GLU A 42 -1.44 9.06 -15.44
CA GLU A 42 -2.15 8.05 -14.64
C GLU A 42 -2.15 8.41 -13.16
N VAL A 43 -0.97 8.68 -12.57
CA VAL A 43 -0.84 9.11 -11.17
C VAL A 43 -1.67 10.35 -10.85
N ARG A 44 -1.75 11.32 -11.76
CA ARG A 44 -2.60 12.53 -11.58
C ARG A 44 -4.09 12.18 -11.58
N ARG A 45 -4.53 11.22 -12.40
CA ARG A 45 -5.92 10.74 -12.44
C ARG A 45 -6.26 9.97 -11.18
N ASP A 46 -5.35 9.13 -10.69
CA ASP A 46 -5.54 8.36 -9.45
C ASP A 46 -5.61 9.29 -8.23
N LEU A 47 -4.68 10.26 -8.13
CA LEU A 47 -4.72 11.30 -7.10
C LEU A 47 -5.98 12.16 -7.17
N GLN A 48 -6.44 12.51 -8.39
CA GLN A 48 -7.67 13.27 -8.56
C GLN A 48 -8.89 12.45 -8.11
N ALA A 49 -8.93 11.14 -8.36
CA ALA A 49 -10.00 10.27 -7.89
C ALA A 49 -10.05 10.18 -6.36
N LEU A 50 -8.88 10.06 -5.71
CA LEU A 50 -8.78 10.06 -4.26
C LEU A 50 -9.16 11.40 -3.64
N PHE A 51 -8.74 12.51 -4.24
CA PHE A 51 -9.13 13.84 -3.78
C PHE A 51 -10.64 14.06 -3.92
N ARG A 52 -11.24 13.61 -5.02
CA ARG A 52 -12.71 13.63 -5.21
C ARG A 52 -13.41 12.78 -4.14
N TYR A 53 -12.87 11.60 -3.82
CA TYR A 53 -13.42 10.74 -2.78
C TYR A 53 -13.29 11.38 -1.38
N ALA A 54 -12.15 11.97 -1.06
CA ALA A 54 -11.94 12.71 0.18
C ALA A 54 -12.90 13.91 0.29
N ALA A 55 -13.06 14.68 -0.78
CA ALA A 55 -14.02 15.78 -0.83
C ALA A 55 -15.46 15.29 -0.63
N PHE A 56 -15.84 14.17 -1.26
CA PHE A 56 -17.13 13.53 -1.05
C PHE A 56 -17.33 13.13 0.42
N LEU A 57 -16.33 12.50 1.06
CA LEU A 57 -16.41 12.17 2.49
C LEU A 57 -16.57 13.41 3.37
N VAL A 58 -15.84 14.49 3.09
CA VAL A 58 -15.96 15.75 3.84
C VAL A 58 -17.39 16.32 3.71
N VAL A 59 -17.98 16.29 2.52
CA VAL A 59 -19.37 16.73 2.30
C VAL A 59 -20.36 15.87 3.08
N VAL A 60 -20.18 14.54 3.07
CA VAL A 60 -21.04 13.61 3.83
C VAL A 60 -20.91 13.84 5.33
N ILE A 61 -19.69 14.02 5.85
CA ILE A 61 -19.45 14.32 7.27
C ILE A 61 -20.08 15.65 7.65
N ALA A 62 -19.94 16.69 6.82
CA ALA A 62 -20.57 17.98 7.06
C ALA A 62 -22.10 17.87 7.07
N LEU A 63 -22.68 17.11 6.13
CA LEU A 63 -24.11 16.84 6.08
C LEU A 63 -24.60 16.15 7.36
N TYR A 64 -23.91 15.10 7.82
CA TYR A 64 -24.27 14.41 9.06
C TYR A 64 -24.09 15.29 10.30
N ALA A 65 -23.05 16.13 10.35
CA ALA A 65 -22.87 17.08 11.45
C ALA A 65 -24.01 18.12 11.50
N VAL A 66 -24.48 18.60 10.34
CA VAL A 66 -25.65 19.50 10.25
C VAL A 66 -26.92 18.78 10.70
N LEU A 67 -27.17 17.55 10.21
CA LEU A 67 -28.32 16.75 10.61
C LEU A 67 -28.32 16.44 12.12
N PHE A 68 -27.14 16.13 12.66
CA PHE A 68 -26.96 15.93 14.10
C PHE A 68 -27.41 17.15 14.90
N GLN A 69 -26.97 18.36 14.50
CA GLN A 69 -27.37 19.61 15.15
C GLN A 69 -28.88 19.83 15.09
N VAL A 70 -29.47 19.64 13.93
CA VAL A 70 -30.93 19.81 13.74
C VAL A 70 -31.71 18.84 14.62
N ILE A 71 -31.34 17.56 14.65
CA ILE A 71 -32.04 16.55 15.44
C ILE A 71 -31.84 16.79 16.94
N MET A 72 -30.61 17.12 17.38
CA MET A 72 -30.34 17.42 18.80
C MET A 72 -31.15 18.61 19.31
N VAL A 73 -31.26 19.68 18.51
CA VAL A 73 -32.02 20.87 18.90
C VAL A 73 -33.53 20.61 18.85
N GLN A 74 -34.04 19.95 17.80
CA GLN A 74 -35.49 19.80 17.60
C GLN A 74 -36.11 18.66 18.40
N VAL A 75 -35.38 17.55 18.60
CA VAL A 75 -35.91 16.33 19.22
C VAL A 75 -35.47 16.19 20.66
N GLU A 76 -34.20 16.51 20.96
CA GLU A 76 -33.65 16.34 22.32
C GLU A 76 -33.64 17.65 23.13
N GLY A 77 -33.86 18.79 22.47
CA GLY A 77 -33.85 20.11 23.11
C GLY A 77 -32.48 20.53 23.62
N GLN A 78 -31.40 19.88 23.17
CA GLN A 78 -30.03 20.17 23.59
C GLN A 78 -29.26 20.92 22.52
N SER A 79 -28.58 21.99 22.90
CA SER A 79 -27.67 22.72 22.02
C SER A 79 -26.24 22.25 22.24
N HIS A 80 -25.63 21.68 21.20
CA HIS A 80 -24.22 21.30 21.22
C HIS A 80 -23.40 22.19 20.31
N SER A 81 -22.09 22.28 20.55
CA SER A 81 -21.19 23.03 19.67
C SER A 81 -21.03 22.34 18.31
N TRP A 82 -20.69 23.08 17.26
CA TRP A 82 -20.36 22.51 15.94
C TRP A 82 -19.22 21.49 16.01
N ILE A 83 -18.25 21.71 16.91
CA ILE A 83 -17.13 20.79 17.14
C ILE A 83 -17.67 19.45 17.68
N THR A 84 -18.61 19.49 18.62
CA THR A 84 -19.27 18.29 19.17
C THR A 84 -20.01 17.52 18.09
N ALA A 85 -20.66 18.20 17.14
CA ALA A 85 -21.37 17.55 16.03
C ALA A 85 -20.43 16.81 15.07
N VAL A 86 -19.31 17.46 14.71
CA VAL A 86 -18.28 16.83 13.88
C VAL A 86 -17.62 15.67 14.62
N TYR A 87 -17.30 15.86 15.90
CA TYR A 87 -16.75 14.82 16.76
C TYR A 87 -17.67 13.60 16.83
N TRP A 88 -18.96 13.78 17.14
CA TRP A 88 -19.93 12.69 17.20
C TRP A 88 -20.05 11.96 15.86
N THR A 89 -20.10 12.72 14.76
CA THR A 89 -20.16 12.15 13.40
C THR A 89 -18.95 11.30 13.09
N LEU A 90 -17.74 11.80 13.38
CA LEU A 90 -16.50 11.06 13.15
C LEU A 90 -16.43 9.81 14.01
N VAL A 91 -16.71 9.90 15.31
CA VAL A 91 -16.69 8.77 16.26
C VAL A 91 -17.69 7.69 15.86
N THR A 92 -18.87 8.09 15.37
CA THR A 92 -19.91 7.16 14.92
C THR A 92 -19.55 6.52 13.58
N MET A 93 -19.12 7.31 12.58
CA MET A 93 -18.76 6.80 11.26
C MET A 93 -17.53 5.88 11.30
N THR A 94 -16.54 6.20 12.15
CA THR A 94 -15.33 5.40 12.35
C THR A 94 -15.56 4.18 13.25
N THR A 95 -16.80 3.97 13.72
CA THR A 95 -17.18 2.87 14.62
C THR A 95 -16.45 2.88 15.97
N LEU A 96 -15.87 4.02 16.37
CA LEU A 96 -15.25 4.17 17.69
C LEU A 96 -16.31 4.13 18.81
N GLY A 97 -17.42 4.85 18.61
CA GLY A 97 -18.59 4.78 19.49
C GLY A 97 -18.33 5.01 20.98
N PHE A 98 -17.65 6.11 21.37
CA PHE A 98 -17.35 6.41 22.78
C PHE A 98 -18.57 6.49 23.69
N GLY A 99 -19.76 6.81 23.15
CA GLY A 99 -21.02 6.83 23.90
C GLY A 99 -21.17 8.00 24.86
N ASP A 100 -20.29 9.01 24.77
CA ASP A 100 -20.34 10.25 25.55
C ASP A 100 -21.43 11.21 25.08
N VAL A 101 -21.69 11.23 23.77
CA VAL A 101 -22.80 11.95 23.16
C VAL A 101 -23.66 10.94 22.40
N VAL A 102 -24.93 10.79 22.80
CA VAL A 102 -25.85 9.79 22.24
C VAL A 102 -27.24 10.38 22.09
N PHE A 103 -27.98 9.88 21.10
CA PHE A 103 -29.39 10.18 21.00
C PHE A 103 -30.19 9.27 21.95
N THR A 104 -31.02 9.90 22.77
CA THR A 104 -31.95 9.22 23.68
C THR A 104 -33.27 8.88 23.00
N SER A 105 -33.66 9.69 22.02
CA SER A 105 -34.92 9.59 21.28
C SER A 105 -34.90 8.51 20.18
N ASP A 106 -36.05 7.89 19.90
CA ASP A 106 -36.17 6.87 18.84
C ASP A 106 -35.78 7.38 17.43
N PRO A 107 -36.20 8.60 17.00
CA PRO A 107 -35.75 9.16 15.72
C PRO A 107 -34.24 9.38 15.66
N GLY A 108 -33.63 9.85 16.76
CA GLY A 108 -32.18 10.04 16.84
C GLY A 108 -31.40 8.73 16.84
N ARG A 109 -31.94 7.67 17.45
CA ARG A 109 -31.38 6.31 17.34
C ARG A 109 -31.44 5.77 15.92
N LEU A 110 -32.55 5.97 15.21
CA LEU A 110 -32.66 5.56 13.81
C LEU A 110 -31.65 6.30 12.93
N PHE A 111 -31.49 7.61 13.13
CA PHE A 111 -30.45 8.40 12.46
C PHE A 111 -29.04 7.86 12.77
N THR A 112 -28.75 7.53 14.02
CA THR A 112 -27.46 6.95 14.43
C THR A 112 -27.18 5.64 13.70
N ILE A 113 -28.18 4.76 13.54
CA ILE A 113 -28.04 3.51 12.78
C ILE A 113 -27.67 3.80 11.32
N VAL A 114 -28.33 4.78 10.69
CA VAL A 114 -28.02 5.18 9.30
C VAL A 114 -26.59 5.69 9.19
N VAL A 115 -26.16 6.58 10.10
CA VAL A 115 -24.79 7.11 10.12
C VAL A 115 -23.77 5.99 10.33
N LEU A 116 -24.03 5.06 11.25
CA LEU A 116 -23.14 3.94 11.54
C LEU A 116 -23.00 3.00 10.32
N VAL A 117 -24.11 2.56 9.72
CA VAL A 117 -24.09 1.70 8.53
C VAL A 117 -23.39 2.40 7.37
N SER A 118 -23.68 3.68 7.14
CA SER A 118 -23.00 4.47 6.10
C SER A 118 -21.50 4.60 6.37
N GLY A 119 -21.07 4.79 7.63
CA GLY A 119 -19.68 4.89 8.02
C GLY A 119 -18.92 3.59 7.78
N VAL A 120 -19.51 2.45 8.12
CA VAL A 120 -18.97 1.12 7.79
C VAL A 120 -18.77 0.96 6.29
N VAL A 121 -19.80 1.27 5.49
CA VAL A 121 -19.70 1.13 4.03
C VAL A 121 -18.63 2.08 3.46
N LEU A 122 -18.67 3.35 3.82
CA LEU A 122 -17.75 4.36 3.25
C LEU A 122 -16.31 4.18 3.75
N LEU A 123 -16.10 4.05 5.05
CA LEU A 123 -14.75 4.01 5.63
C LEU A 123 -14.14 2.61 5.65
N LEU A 124 -14.90 1.56 5.95
CA LEU A 124 -14.33 0.21 6.08
C LEU A 124 -14.37 -0.59 4.78
N VAL A 125 -15.29 -0.29 3.86
CA VAL A 125 -15.38 -1.02 2.58
C VAL A 125 -14.83 -0.18 1.43
N VAL A 126 -15.43 0.99 1.17
CA VAL A 126 -15.13 1.79 -0.02
C VAL A 126 -13.73 2.42 0.05
N LEU A 127 -13.34 3.00 1.18
CA LEU A 127 -12.04 3.65 1.34
C LEU A 127 -10.84 2.69 1.12
N PRO A 128 -10.73 1.52 1.79
CA PRO A 128 -9.60 0.61 1.54
C PRO A 128 -9.66 0.01 0.14
N PHE A 129 -10.85 -0.30 -0.38
CA PHE A 129 -10.99 -0.79 -1.76
C PHE A 129 -10.52 0.23 -2.80
N THR A 130 -10.90 1.50 -2.62
CA THR A 130 -10.45 2.63 -3.43
C THR A 130 -8.94 2.78 -3.32
N PHE A 131 -8.40 2.76 -2.11
CA PHE A 131 -6.96 2.84 -1.87
C PHE A 131 -6.18 1.70 -2.55
N ILE A 132 -6.66 0.46 -2.44
CA ILE A 132 -6.03 -0.70 -3.08
C ILE A 132 -6.03 -0.54 -4.60
N ARG A 133 -7.16 -0.15 -5.19
CA ARG A 133 -7.26 0.03 -6.64
C ARG A 133 -6.37 1.14 -7.18
N PHE A 134 -6.32 2.28 -6.50
CA PHE A 134 -5.62 3.47 -6.99
C PHE A 134 -4.16 3.58 -6.56
N PHE A 135 -3.75 2.98 -5.45
CA PHE A 135 -2.35 2.98 -5.00
C PHE A 135 -1.71 1.62 -5.07
N TYR A 136 -2.34 0.59 -4.50
CA TYR A 136 -1.68 -0.69 -4.31
C TYR A 136 -1.48 -1.43 -5.64
N ALA A 137 -2.49 -1.47 -6.51
CA ALA A 137 -2.37 -2.13 -7.81
C ALA A 137 -1.30 -1.48 -8.70
N PRO A 138 -1.28 -0.14 -8.92
CA PRO A 138 -0.21 0.50 -9.68
C PRO A 138 1.18 0.30 -9.07
N TRP A 139 1.29 0.36 -7.75
CA TRP A 139 2.54 0.12 -7.05
C TRP A 139 3.03 -1.32 -7.20
N LEU A 140 2.15 -2.31 -7.06
CA LEU A 140 2.46 -3.72 -7.22
C LEU A 140 2.91 -4.01 -8.66
N GLU A 141 2.20 -3.47 -9.65
CA GLU A 141 2.57 -3.61 -11.06
C GLU A 141 3.94 -2.98 -11.35
N ALA A 142 4.23 -1.81 -10.78
CA ALA A 142 5.54 -1.17 -10.91
C ALA A 142 6.64 -2.06 -10.32
N GLN A 143 6.44 -2.66 -9.15
CA GLN A 143 7.43 -3.56 -8.54
C GLN A 143 7.64 -4.83 -9.36
N VAL A 144 6.57 -5.46 -9.87
CA VAL A 144 6.66 -6.66 -10.71
C VAL A 144 7.41 -6.34 -12.01
N ARG A 145 7.12 -5.19 -12.64
CA ARG A 145 7.81 -4.74 -13.86
C ARG A 145 9.30 -4.44 -13.66
N LEU A 146 9.73 -4.09 -12.45
CA LEU A 146 11.12 -3.83 -12.11
C LEU A 146 11.88 -5.11 -11.74
N ARG A 147 11.22 -6.12 -11.18
CA ARG A 147 11.83 -7.41 -10.84
C ARG A 147 12.02 -8.35 -12.03
N ALA A 148 11.23 -8.20 -13.10
CA ALA A 148 11.34 -9.05 -14.28
C ALA A 148 12.66 -8.76 -15.06
N PRO A 149 13.57 -9.75 -15.24
CA PRO A 149 14.76 -9.58 -16.04
C PRO A 149 14.40 -9.20 -17.49
N ARG A 150 14.76 -7.99 -17.93
CA ARG A 150 14.35 -7.46 -19.24
C ARG A 150 15.22 -7.93 -20.40
N ARG A 151 16.38 -8.54 -20.09
CA ARG A 151 17.32 -9.07 -21.08
C ARG A 151 18.01 -10.28 -20.50
N VAL A 152 18.15 -11.33 -21.33
CA VAL A 152 19.05 -12.44 -21.05
C VAL A 152 20.45 -12.05 -21.55
N SER A 153 21.52 -12.52 -20.92
CA SER A 153 22.88 -12.21 -21.39
C SER A 153 23.12 -12.83 -22.78
N SER A 154 23.88 -12.14 -23.63
CA SER A 154 24.23 -12.62 -24.98
C SER A 154 25.06 -13.90 -25.00
N SER A 155 25.55 -14.34 -23.84
CA SER A 155 26.27 -15.60 -23.63
C SER A 155 25.36 -16.83 -23.52
N VAL A 156 24.04 -16.67 -23.28
CA VAL A 156 23.12 -17.81 -23.13
C VAL A 156 22.80 -18.42 -24.49
N ARG A 157 23.25 -19.65 -24.75
CA ARG A 157 22.94 -20.44 -25.94
C ARG A 157 22.22 -21.73 -25.56
N GLY A 158 21.32 -22.22 -26.41
CA GLY A 158 20.56 -23.46 -26.17
C GLY A 158 19.42 -23.34 -25.14
N HIS A 159 18.89 -22.14 -24.91
CA HIS A 159 17.80 -21.92 -23.95
C HIS A 159 16.42 -22.21 -24.57
N VAL A 160 15.50 -22.71 -23.75
CA VAL A 160 14.09 -22.90 -24.10
C VAL A 160 13.29 -21.72 -23.57
N ILE A 161 12.52 -21.06 -24.44
CA ILE A 161 11.63 -19.95 -24.06
C ILE A 161 10.23 -20.51 -23.77
N ILE A 162 9.73 -20.25 -22.57
CA ILE A 162 8.39 -20.65 -22.16
C ILE A 162 7.51 -19.40 -22.14
N SER A 163 6.61 -19.29 -23.12
CA SER A 163 5.74 -18.12 -23.29
C SER A 163 4.47 -18.16 -22.44
N ARG A 164 4.09 -19.34 -21.91
CA ARG A 164 2.91 -19.55 -21.07
C ARG A 164 3.25 -20.55 -19.96
N TYR A 165 2.90 -20.21 -18.73
CA TYR A 165 3.04 -21.12 -17.59
C TYR A 165 1.72 -21.87 -17.37
N ASP A 166 1.68 -23.14 -17.75
CA ASP A 166 0.57 -24.08 -17.54
C ASP A 166 1.09 -25.40 -16.93
N ALA A 167 0.20 -26.37 -16.69
CA ALA A 167 0.56 -27.64 -16.07
C ALA A 167 1.59 -28.45 -16.90
N ILE A 168 1.59 -28.28 -18.24
CA ILE A 168 2.55 -28.94 -19.13
C ILE A 168 3.90 -28.22 -19.03
N ALA A 169 3.90 -26.90 -19.04
CA ALA A 169 5.09 -26.08 -18.88
C ALA A 169 5.76 -26.32 -17.53
N SER A 170 5.00 -26.44 -16.43
CA SER A 170 5.57 -26.75 -15.11
C SER A 170 6.21 -28.13 -15.09
N ALA A 171 5.55 -29.14 -15.65
CA ALA A 171 6.10 -30.50 -15.76
C ALA A 171 7.34 -30.55 -16.66
N LEU A 172 7.36 -29.76 -17.75
CA LEU A 172 8.50 -29.64 -18.65
C LEU A 172 9.68 -28.94 -17.95
N ILE A 173 9.43 -27.85 -17.20
CA ILE A 173 10.47 -27.15 -16.42
C ILE A 173 11.11 -28.09 -15.41
N GLU A 174 10.29 -28.91 -14.73
CA GLU A 174 10.76 -29.86 -13.73
C GLU A 174 11.64 -30.96 -14.36
N ARG A 175 11.30 -31.41 -15.57
CA ARG A 175 12.11 -32.37 -16.34
C ARG A 175 13.35 -31.77 -17.01
N LEU A 176 13.33 -30.47 -17.33
CA LEU A 176 14.46 -29.76 -17.91
C LEU A 176 15.46 -29.27 -16.85
N ARG A 177 15.13 -29.40 -15.56
CA ARG A 177 16.05 -29.11 -14.47
C ARG A 177 17.16 -30.17 -14.50
N PRO A 178 18.43 -29.79 -14.71
CA PRO A 178 19.51 -30.78 -14.74
C PRO A 178 19.55 -31.53 -13.41
N GLU A 179 19.72 -32.86 -13.47
CA GLU A 179 20.10 -33.65 -12.31
C GLU A 179 21.53 -33.24 -11.91
N GLY A 180 21.65 -32.18 -11.09
CA GLY A 180 22.94 -31.63 -10.62
C GLY A 180 23.07 -30.14 -10.87
#